data_AF-A0A924RXT7-F1
#
_entry.id   AF-A0A924RXT7-F1
#
_cell.length_a   1.000
_cell.length_b   1.000
_cell.length_c   1.000
_cell.angle_alpha   90.00
_cell.angle_beta   90.00
_cell.angle_gamma   90.00
#
_symmetry.space_group_name_H-M   'P 1'
#
loop_
_entity.id
_entity.type
_entity.pdbx_description
1 polymer ?
#
loop_
_entity_poly.entity_id
_entity_poly.type
_entity_poly.pdbx_seq_one_letter_code
_entity_poly.pdbx_strand_id
1 'polypeptide(L)'
;MFEGPTLETGRLLLRVPQASDFDAFALMNTDEDNMRFIGGTLGRAAAWRKFLQMPGAWLLQGFAVFSIIEKFSGRRLGPVGAWA
;
A
#
# COMPACT_ATOMS: atom_id res chain seq x y z
N MET A 1 16.37 1.36 10.12
CA MET A 1 15.28 1.03 9.16
C MET A 1 14.00 1.52 9.81
N PHE A 2 13.20 2.36 9.15
CA PHE A 2 11.98 2.87 9.76
C PHE A 2 10.95 1.74 9.87
N GLU A 3 10.64 1.33 11.09
CA GLU A 3 9.50 0.48 11.40
C GLU A 3 8.40 1.38 11.95
N GLY A 4 7.41 1.68 11.11
CA GLY A 4 6.21 2.39 11.57
C GLY A 4 5.21 1.45 12.23
N PRO A 5 4.01 1.96 12.57
CA PRO A 5 3.04 1.20 13.35
C PRO A 5 2.57 -0.04 12.61
N THR A 6 2.22 -1.06 13.40
CA THR A 6 1.49 -2.23 12.95
C THR A 6 0.19 -2.34 13.74
N LEU A 7 -0.88 -2.75 13.07
CA LEU A 7 -2.17 -3.03 13.68
C LEU A 7 -2.58 -4.44 13.31
N GLU A 8 -3.09 -5.17 14.29
CA GLU A 8 -3.54 -6.53 14.10
C GLU A 8 -5.02 -6.67 14.41
N THR A 9 -5.71 -7.44 13.58
CA THR A 9 -7.09 -7.87 13.82
C THR A 9 -7.14 -9.40 13.81
N GLY A 10 -8.33 -9.98 13.98
CA GLY A 10 -8.52 -11.43 13.90
C GLY A 10 -8.10 -12.03 12.54
N ARG A 11 -8.14 -11.26 11.44
CA ARG A 11 -7.82 -11.75 10.08
C ARG A 11 -6.71 -10.99 9.36
N LEU A 12 -6.39 -9.78 9.80
CA LEU A 12 -5.56 -8.85 9.05
C LEU A 12 -4.37 -8.36 9.86
N LEU A 13 -3.24 -8.17 9.18
CA LEU A 13 -2.11 -7.37 9.62
C LEU A 13 -2.06 -6.12 8.75
N LEU A 14 -2.14 -4.95 9.37
CA LEU A 14 -1.94 -3.66 8.73
C LEU A 14 -0.55 -3.17 9.13
N ARG A 15 0.31 -2.90 8.14
CA ARG A 15 1.67 -2.40 8.40
C ARG A 15 2.06 -1.34 7.39
N VAL A 16 3.05 -0.53 7.73
CA VAL A 16 3.67 0.39 6.77
C VAL A 16 4.07 -0.38 5.50
N PRO A 17 3.82 0.16 4.30
CA PRO A 17 4.24 -0.48 3.06
C PRO A 17 5.75 -0.73 3.01
N GLN A 18 6.12 -1.91 2.56
CA GLN A 18 7.51 -2.37 2.44
C GLN A 18 7.84 -2.63 0.98
N ALA A 19 9.12 -2.59 0.60
CA ALA A 19 9.53 -2.75 -0.80
C ALA A 19 8.96 -4.01 -1.49
N SER A 20 8.77 -5.10 -0.74
CA SER A 20 8.15 -6.35 -1.21
C SER A 20 6.69 -6.21 -1.65
N ASP A 21 6.00 -5.14 -1.25
CA ASP A 21 4.61 -4.88 -1.63
C ASP A 21 4.47 -4.29 -3.04
N PHE A 22 5.57 -3.83 -3.63
CA PHE A 22 5.52 -3.01 -4.83
C PHE A 22 4.94 -3.76 -6.03
N ASP A 23 5.30 -5.03 -6.23
CA ASP A 23 4.82 -5.78 -7.40
C ASP A 23 3.30 -5.93 -7.39
N ALA A 24 2.72 -6.27 -6.23
CA ALA A 24 1.28 -6.30 -6.06
C ALA A 24 0.64 -4.92 -6.23
N PHE A 25 1.30 -3.86 -5.76
CA PHE A 25 0.81 -2.48 -5.95
C PHE A 25 0.85 -2.07 -7.43
N ALA A 26 1.91 -2.39 -8.16
CA ALA A 26 2.06 -2.09 -9.56
C ALA A 26 0.99 -2.82 -10.39
N LEU A 27 0.78 -4.11 -10.13
CA LEU A 27 -0.25 -4.91 -10.80
C LEU A 27 -1.65 -4.31 -10.60
N MET A 28 -1.98 -3.92 -9.36
CA MET A 28 -3.25 -3.26 -9.05
C MET A 28 -3.40 -1.91 -9.79
N ASN A 29 -2.32 -1.13 -9.92
CA ASN A 29 -2.37 0.17 -10.60
C ASN A 29 -2.36 0.07 -12.14
N THR A 30 -2.02 -1.08 -12.71
CA THR A 30 -2.13 -1.33 -14.16
C THR A 30 -3.48 -1.92 -14.57
N ASP A 31 -4.27 -2.38 -13.61
CA ASP A 31 -5.59 -2.98 -13.84
C ASP A 31 -6.67 -1.91 -13.99
N GLU A 32 -7.38 -1.90 -15.13
CA GLU A 32 -8.37 -0.86 -15.46
C GLU A 32 -9.59 -0.89 -14.52
N ASP A 33 -10.05 -2.08 -14.13
CA ASP A 33 -11.21 -2.24 -13.24
C ASP A 33 -10.90 -1.68 -11.85
N ASN A 34 -9.73 -1.99 -11.29
CA ASN A 34 -9.27 -1.46 -10.01
C ASN A 34 -9.10 0.06 -10.04
N MET A 35 -8.58 0.60 -11.15
CA MET A 35 -8.21 2.02 -11.24
C MET A 35 -9.29 2.91 -11.82
N ARG A 36 -10.40 2.35 -12.31
CA ARG A 36 -11.53 3.05 -12.92
C ARG A 36 -12.01 4.26 -12.13
N PHE A 37 -11.98 4.18 -10.80
CA PHE A 37 -12.46 5.23 -9.89
C PHE A 37 -11.36 5.90 -9.05
N ILE A 38 -10.08 5.52 -9.25
CA ILE A 38 -8.97 5.92 -8.35
C ILE A 38 -7.86 6.67 -9.11
N GLY A 39 -8.26 7.38 -10.18
CA GLY A 39 -7.39 8.25 -10.99
C GLY A 39 -6.82 7.62 -12.25
N GLY A 40 -7.30 6.43 -12.65
CA GLY A 40 -6.87 5.75 -13.87
C GLY A 40 -5.56 4.96 -13.70
N THR A 41 -5.26 4.13 -14.70
CA THR A 41 -4.11 3.21 -14.65
C THR A 41 -2.78 3.97 -14.70
N LEU A 42 -1.78 3.45 -13.99
CA LEU A 42 -0.41 3.96 -14.00
C LEU A 42 0.55 2.91 -14.55
N GLY A 43 1.47 3.33 -15.42
CA GLY A 43 2.63 2.51 -15.76
C GLY A 43 3.51 2.23 -14.53
N ARG A 44 4.25 1.12 -14.54
CA ARG A 44 5.05 0.63 -13.40
C ARG A 44 5.96 1.69 -12.78
N ALA A 45 6.64 2.52 -13.59
CA ALA A 45 7.52 3.58 -13.07
C ALA A 45 6.75 4.70 -12.34
N ALA A 46 5.55 5.06 -12.81
CA ALA A 46 4.69 6.02 -12.13
C ALA A 46 4.09 5.42 -10.85
N ALA A 47 3.69 4.14 -10.89
CA ALA A 47 3.28 3.39 -9.71
C ALA A 47 4.39 3.33 -8.65
N TRP A 48 5.65 3.17 -9.05
CA TRP A 48 6.79 3.19 -8.11
C TRP A 48 6.92 4.51 -7.36
N ARG A 49 6.84 5.64 -8.09
CA ARG A 49 6.88 6.97 -7.46
C ARG A 49 5.73 7.17 -6.47
N LYS A 50 4.51 6.76 -6.84
CA LYS A 50 3.33 6.80 -5.96
C LYS A 50 3.51 5.90 -4.73
N PHE A 51 4.07 4.71 -4.91
CA PHE A 51 4.32 3.76 -3.84
C PHE A 51 5.30 4.32 -2.79
N LEU A 52 6.40 4.93 -3.23
CA LEU A 52 7.42 5.50 -2.33
C LEU A 52 6.88 6.64 -1.45
N GLN A 53 5.83 7.33 -1.88
CA GLN A 53 5.18 8.37 -1.06
C GLN A 53 4.51 7.78 0.19
N MET A 54 4.09 6.51 0.18
CA MET A 54 3.35 5.91 1.30
C MET A 54 4.20 5.71 2.57
N PRO A 55 5.35 5.01 2.53
CA PRO A 55 6.23 4.95 3.70
C PRO A 55 6.87 6.31 4.02
N GLY A 56 7.10 7.15 3.00
CA GLY A 56 7.57 8.53 3.21
C GLY A 56 6.58 9.38 4.01
N ALA A 57 5.28 9.26 3.72
CA ALA A 57 4.23 9.95 4.48
C ALA A 57 4.20 9.47 5.94
N TRP A 58 4.31 8.17 6.20
CA TRP A 58 4.45 7.66 7.58
C TRP A 58 5.62 8.32 8.33
N LEU A 59 6.76 8.47 7.66
CA LEU A 59 7.95 9.09 8.26
C LEU A 59 7.76 10.60 8.53
N LEU A 60 7.06 11.32 7.66
CA LEU A 60 6.97 12.78 7.72
C LEU A 60 5.80 13.29 8.58
N GLN A 61 4.61 12.69 8.48
CA GLN A 61 3.40 13.19 9.14
C GLN A 61 2.85 12.26 10.23
N GLY A 62 3.40 11.04 10.38
CA GLY A 62 3.00 10.10 11.43
C GLY A 62 1.70 9.33 11.18
N PHE A 63 1.03 9.56 10.04
CA PHE A 63 -0.12 8.78 9.58
C PHE A 63 -0.08 8.64 8.04
N ALA A 64 -0.44 7.48 7.49
CA ALA A 64 -0.63 7.32 6.04
C ALA A 64 -1.40 6.03 5.73
N VAL A 65 -1.25 5.56 4.48
CA VAL A 65 -1.81 4.32 3.99
C VAL A 65 -1.00 3.12 4.49
N PHE A 66 -1.69 2.11 5.02
CA PHE A 66 -1.13 0.80 5.36
C PHE A 66 -1.18 -0.15 4.16
N SER A 67 -0.25 -1.09 4.09
CA SER A 67 -0.46 -2.35 3.36
C SER A 67 -1.27 -3.32 4.22
N ILE A 68 -2.38 -3.85 3.69
CA ILE A 68 -3.18 -4.87 4.36
C ILE A 68 -2.71 -6.25 3.92
N ILE A 69 -2.35 -7.09 4.89
CA ILE A 69 -1.99 -8.51 4.69
C ILE A 69 -3.05 -9.39 5.36
N GLU A 70 -3.57 -10.37 4.62
CA GLU A 70 -4.44 -11.40 5.17
C GLU A 70 -3.58 -12.48 5.86
N LYS A 71 -3.86 -12.75 7.14
CA LYS A 71 -2.95 -13.49 8.02
C LYS A 71 -2.79 -14.97 7.63
N PHE A 72 -3.82 -15.60 7.11
CA PHE A 72 -3.82 -17.05 6.85
C PHE A 72 -3.09 -17.40 5.56
N SER A 73 -3.24 -16.58 4.52
CA SER A 73 -2.63 -16.75 3.20
C SER A 73 -1.35 -15.94 3.01
N GLY A 74 -1.10 -14.95 3.87
CA GLY A 74 -0.03 -13.97 3.67
C GLY A 74 -0.28 -13.03 2.49
N ARG A 75 -1.46 -13.08 1.86
CA ARG A 75 -1.76 -12.29 0.66
C ARG A 75 -1.98 -10.83 1.01
N ARG A 76 -1.30 -9.94 0.27
CA ARG A 76 -1.59 -8.50 0.31
C ARG A 76 -2.91 -8.21 -0.38
N LEU A 77 -3.85 -7.59 0.34
CA LEU A 77 -5.19 -7.26 -0.14
C LEU A 77 -5.26 -5.89 -0.82
N GLY A 78 -4.33 -4.99 -0.49
CA GLY A 78 -4.29 -3.65 -1.03
C GLY A 78 -3.93 -2.61 0.02
N PRO A 79 -3.84 -1.34 -0.38
CA PRO A 79 -3.50 -0.26 0.52
C PRO A 79 -4.75 0.42 1.11
N VAL A 80 -4.76 0.76 2.40
CA VAL A 80 -5.87 1.49 3.06
C VAL A 80 -5.36 2.37 4.19
N GLY A 81 -5.92 3.57 4.33
CA GLY A 81 -5.61 4.51 5.41
C GLY A 81 -5.92 5.94 5.02
N ALA A 82 -5.52 6.88 5.88
CA ALA A 82 -5.68 8.30 5.61
C ALA A 82 -4.63 8.78 4.59
N TRP A 83 -5.03 9.73 3.74
CA TRP A 83 -4.17 10.45 2.81
C TRP A 83 -4.52 11.93 2.89
N ALA A 84 -3.51 12.78 3.08
CA ALA A 84 -3.64 14.24 3.20
C ALA A 84 -3.14 14.93 1.93
#